data_AF-A0A3P7ILX9-F1
#
_entry.id   AF-A0A3P7ILX9-F1
#
_cell.length_a   1.000
_cell.length_b   1.000
_cell.length_c   1.000
_cell.angle_alpha   90.00
_cell.angle_beta   90.00
_cell.angle_gamma   90.00
#
_symmetry.space_group_name_H-M   'P 1'
#
loop_
_entity.id
_entity.type
_entity.pdbx_description
1 polymer ?
#
loop_
_entity_poly.entity_id
_entity_poly.type
_entity_poly.pdbx_seq_one_letter_code
_entity_poly.pdbx_strand_id
1 'polypeptide(L)'
;MFENVHKEFRELVDTLIECFCADANIPIQQLREELKNTKPDQLTVHQKTSLEPVVAAENFNVFVPMMMRKNVELQLQALQMIEFMCGLIPSVLQIEEGESFKNKAKVISPEETERYVLIAVMR
;
A
#
# COMPACT_ATOMS: atom_id res chain seq x y z
N MET A 1 15.22 1.66 7.17
CA MET A 1 14.66 2.31 5.96
C MET A 1 13.19 2.69 6.18
N PHE A 2 12.30 1.74 6.49
CA PHE A 2 10.88 2.05 6.78
C PHE A 2 10.66 2.98 7.97
N GLU A 3 11.50 2.93 9.01
CA GLU A 3 11.36 3.80 10.19
C GLU A 3 11.57 5.29 9.87
N ASN A 4 12.54 5.63 9.01
CA ASN A 4 12.77 7.02 8.61
C ASN A 4 11.60 7.54 7.76
N VAL A 5 11.13 6.72 6.82
CA VAL A 5 9.95 7.06 5.99
C VAL A 5 8.70 7.17 6.87
N HIS A 6 8.55 6.34 7.89
CA HIS A 6 7.43 6.43 8.85
C HIS A 6 7.48 7.73 9.65
N LYS A 7 8.68 8.16 10.07
CA LYS A 7 8.87 9.44 10.75
C LYS A 7 8.45 10.61 9.86
N GLU A 8 8.92 10.67 8.62
CA GLU A 8 8.54 11.72 7.65
C GLU A 8 7.03 11.67 7.35
N PHE A 9 6.47 10.47 7.20
CA PHE A 9 5.03 10.28 7.01
C PHE A 9 4.23 10.82 8.19
N ARG A 10 4.67 10.55 9.42
CA ARG A 10 4.01 11.05 10.63
C ARG A 10 4.04 12.57 10.69
N GLU A 11 5.20 13.18 10.46
CA GLU A 11 5.36 14.65 10.43
C GLU A 11 4.43 15.30 9.39
N LEU A 12 4.31 14.68 8.21
CA LEU A 12 3.38 15.12 7.18
C LEU A 12 1.91 15.02 7.65
N VAL A 13 1.51 13.88 8.21
CA VAL A 13 0.14 13.67 8.69
C VAL A 13 -0.22 14.66 9.80
N ASP A 14 0.69 14.88 10.76
CA ASP A 14 0.50 15.87 11.82
C ASP A 14 0.30 17.28 11.26
N THR A 15 1.15 17.68 10.31
CA THR A 15 1.03 19.00 9.64
C THR A 15 -0.31 19.14 8.92
N LEU A 16 -0.76 18.11 8.19
CA LEU A 16 -2.03 18.13 7.47
C LEU A 16 -3.23 18.21 8.42
N ILE A 17 -3.18 17.50 9.55
CA ILE A 17 -4.24 17.56 10.57
C ILE A 17 -4.28 18.93 11.24
N GLU A 18 -3.12 19.52 11.56
CA GLU A 18 -3.03 20.86 12.13
C GLU A 18 -3.62 21.92 11.18
N CYS A 19 -3.25 21.88 9.90
CA CYS A 19 -3.81 22.76 8.88
C CYS A 19 -5.33 22.60 8.76
N PHE A 20 -5.82 21.35 8.69
CA PHE A 20 -7.26 21.08 8.63
C PHE A 20 -8.01 21.64 9.84
N CYS A 21 -7.48 21.44 11.05
CA CYS A 21 -8.05 21.96 12.28
C CYS A 21 -8.08 23.50 12.31
N ALA A 22 -7.01 24.15 11.84
CA ALA A 22 -6.93 25.60 11.74
C ALA A 22 -7.98 26.15 10.76
N ASP A 23 -8.10 25.55 9.56
CA ASP A 23 -9.03 25.99 8.53
C ASP A 23 -10.50 25.76 8.93
N ALA A 24 -10.79 24.64 9.59
CA ALA A 24 -12.14 24.31 10.07
C ALA A 24 -12.50 25.00 11.40
N ASN A 25 -11.57 25.72 12.02
CA ASN A 25 -11.70 26.30 13.36
C ASN A 25 -12.10 25.23 14.42
N ILE A 26 -11.50 24.04 14.32
CA ILE A 26 -11.71 22.91 15.24
C ILE A 26 -10.47 22.76 16.12
N PRO A 27 -10.60 22.76 17.46
CA PRO A 27 -9.46 22.49 18.33
C PRO A 27 -8.98 21.04 18.14
N ILE A 28 -7.68 20.86 17.94
CA ILE A 28 -7.07 19.54 17.67
C ILE A 28 -7.35 18.52 18.79
N GLN A 29 -7.48 18.98 20.03
CA GLN A 29 -7.82 18.14 21.19
C GLN A 29 -9.21 17.53 21.03
N GLN A 30 -10.20 18.30 20.57
CA GLN A 30 -11.55 17.81 20.33
C GLN A 30 -11.56 16.74 19.23
N LEU A 31 -10.84 16.97 18.12
CA LEU A 31 -10.71 15.96 17.07
C LEU A 31 -10.10 14.66 17.60
N ARG A 32 -9.04 14.75 18.42
CA ARG A 32 -8.37 13.60 19.03
C ARG A 32 -9.29 12.84 20.00
N GLU A 33 -10.09 13.55 20.78
CA GLU A 33 -11.07 12.95 21.69
C GLU A 33 -12.17 12.21 20.92
N GLU A 34 -12.75 12.84 19.91
CA GLU A 34 -13.77 12.21 19.06
C GLU A 34 -13.24 10.96 18.34
N LEU A 35 -12.01 11.02 17.78
CA LEU A 35 -11.38 9.86 17.14
C LEU A 35 -11.11 8.72 18.13
N LYS A 36 -10.75 9.02 19.38
CA LYS A 36 -10.55 8.00 20.44
C LYS A 36 -11.87 7.39 20.90
N ASN A 37 -12.93 8.18 20.97
CA ASN A 37 -14.24 7.73 21.43
C ASN A 37 -15.02 6.97 20.34
N THR A 38 -14.63 7.14 19.08
CA THR A 38 -15.23 6.46 17.94
C THR A 38 -14.95 4.96 18.01
N LYS A 39 -16.01 4.16 18.09
CA LYS A 39 -15.88 2.70 18.05
C LYS A 39 -15.68 2.23 16.60
N PRO A 40 -14.74 1.33 16.32
CA PRO A 40 -14.52 0.85 14.96
C PRO A 40 -15.77 0.19 14.35
N ASP A 41 -16.64 -0.42 15.16
CA ASP A 41 -17.87 -1.06 14.67
C ASP A 41 -18.94 -0.07 14.19
N GLN A 42 -18.82 1.21 14.56
CA GLN A 42 -19.71 2.28 14.12
C GLN A 42 -19.27 2.89 12.77
N LEU A 43 -18.04 2.58 12.33
CA LEU A 43 -17.49 3.10 11.09
C LEU A 43 -17.81 2.18 9.91
N THR A 44 -18.28 2.79 8.82
CA THR A 44 -18.38 2.13 7.53
C THR A 44 -16.99 1.70 7.02
N VAL A 45 -16.94 0.72 6.12
CA VAL A 45 -15.69 0.28 5.49
C VAL A 45 -14.94 1.46 4.86
N HIS A 46 -15.66 2.34 4.14
CA HIS A 46 -15.08 3.53 3.53
C HIS A 46 -14.43 4.47 4.55
N GLN A 47 -15.10 4.72 5.68
CA GLN A 47 -14.55 5.56 6.75
C GLN A 47 -13.31 4.94 7.39
N LYS A 48 -13.31 3.62 7.62
CA LYS A 48 -12.12 2.91 8.12
C LYS A 48 -10.93 3.06 7.18
N THR A 49 -11.14 2.86 5.88
CA THR A 49 -10.09 3.03 4.87
C THR A 49 -9.60 4.48 4.80
N SER A 50 -10.50 5.45 4.94
CA SER A 50 -10.13 6.88 4.90
C SER A 50 -9.31 7.31 6.13
N LEU A 51 -9.54 6.69 7.29
CA LEU A 51 -8.83 6.99 8.54
C LEU A 51 -7.58 6.13 8.76
N GLU A 52 -7.37 5.09 7.96
CA GLU A 52 -6.20 4.22 8.06
C GLU A 52 -4.86 4.99 8.05
N PRO A 53 -4.64 6.03 7.21
CA PRO A 53 -3.40 6.80 7.24
C PRO A 53 -3.14 7.51 8.57
N VAL A 54 -4.21 7.98 9.24
CA VAL A 54 -4.12 8.64 10.55
C VAL A 54 -3.70 7.62 11.62
N VAL A 55 -4.25 6.40 11.57
CA VAL A 55 -3.85 5.31 12.47
C VAL A 55 -2.42 4.85 12.17
N ALA A 56 -2.04 4.77 10.89
CA ALA A 56 -0.70 4.38 10.45
C ALA A 56 0.37 5.37 10.92
N ALA A 57 0.07 6.67 11.02
CA ALA A 57 1.02 7.67 11.50
C ALA A 57 1.50 7.39 12.92
N GLU A 58 0.63 6.87 13.79
CA GLU A 58 0.95 6.54 15.18
C GLU A 58 1.31 5.06 15.39
N ASN A 59 0.97 4.17 14.45
CA ASN A 59 1.19 2.74 14.57
C ASN A 59 1.96 2.16 13.38
N PHE A 60 3.24 1.88 13.61
CA PHE A 60 4.14 1.30 12.61
C PHE A 60 3.65 -0.05 12.05
N ASN A 61 2.98 -0.87 12.87
CA ASN A 61 2.45 -2.16 12.44
C ASN A 61 1.25 -2.03 11.49
N VAL A 62 0.62 -0.85 11.43
CA VAL A 62 -0.41 -0.52 10.43
C VAL A 62 0.23 0.15 9.21
N PHE A 63 1.24 0.99 9.43
CA PHE A 63 1.98 1.68 8.38
C PHE A 63 2.61 0.73 7.36
N VAL A 64 3.37 -0.28 7.80
CA VAL A 64 4.09 -1.17 6.87
C VAL A 64 3.13 -1.93 5.94
N PRO A 65 2.08 -2.61 6.43
CA PRO A 65 1.10 -3.26 5.56
C PRO A 65 0.39 -2.28 4.62
N MET A 66 0.05 -1.07 5.09
CA MET A 66 -0.58 -0.03 4.26
C MET A 66 0.33 0.37 3.09
N MET A 67 1.62 0.62 3.36
CA MET A 67 2.60 0.97 2.33
C MET A 67 2.85 -0.17 1.35
N MET A 68 2.89 -1.42 1.82
CA MET A 68 3.05 -2.60 0.98
C MET A 68 1.85 -2.78 0.03
N ARG A 69 0.61 -2.66 0.53
CA ARG A 69 -0.58 -2.66 -0.32
C ARG A 69 -0.52 -1.56 -1.37
N LYS A 70 -0.12 -0.35 -0.97
CA LYS A 70 -0.02 0.78 -1.90
C LYS A 70 1.03 0.56 -2.99
N ASN A 71 2.16 -0.04 -2.64
CA ASN A 71 3.20 -0.39 -3.59
C ASN A 71 2.71 -1.43 -4.62
N VAL A 72 1.99 -2.46 -4.18
CA VAL A 72 1.38 -3.46 -5.07
C VAL A 72 0.37 -2.81 -6.03
N GLU A 73 -0.50 -1.93 -5.52
CA GLU A 73 -1.45 -1.18 -6.36
C GLU A 73 -0.73 -0.35 -7.44
N LEU A 74 0.32 0.39 -7.07
CA LEU A 74 1.07 1.22 -8.01
C LEU A 74 1.81 0.38 -9.06
N GLN A 75 2.36 -0.76 -8.67
CA GLN A 75 3.02 -1.68 -9.60
C GLN A 75 2.02 -2.28 -10.59
N LEU A 76 0.82 -2.65 -10.15
CA LEU A 76 -0.25 -3.13 -11.02
C LEU A 76 -0.69 -2.05 -12.02
N GLN A 77 -0.85 -0.81 -11.56
CA GLN A 77 -1.18 0.33 -12.44
C GLN A 77 -0.08 0.59 -13.47
N ALA A 78 1.20 0.52 -13.06
CA ALA A 78 2.32 0.66 -13.98
C ALA A 78 2.32 -0.43 -15.06
N LEU A 79 2.03 -1.68 -14.68
CA LEU A 79 1.92 -2.79 -15.61
C LEU A 79 0.76 -2.62 -16.61
N GLN A 80 -0.41 -2.20 -16.14
CA GLN A 80 -1.55 -1.89 -17.02
C GLN A 80 -1.22 -0.76 -18.00
N MET A 81 -0.47 0.25 -17.55
CA MET A 81 -0.04 1.34 -18.41
C MET A 81 0.94 0.86 -19.49
N ILE A 82 1.89 -0.02 -19.14
CA ILE A 82 2.81 -0.64 -20.10
C ILE A 82 2.05 -1.49 -21.12
N GLU A 83 1.09 -2.31 -20.67
CA GLU A 83 0.24 -3.11 -21.56
C GLU A 83 -0.54 -2.23 -22.54
N PHE A 84 -1.15 -1.16 -22.05
CA PHE A 84 -1.90 -0.20 -22.87
C PHE A 84 -1.01 0.50 -23.91
N MET A 85 0.21 0.89 -23.52
CA MET A 85 1.14 1.61 -24.41
C MET A 85 1.82 0.70 -25.45
N CYS A 86 2.15 -0.54 -25.09
CA CYS A 86 2.92 -1.45 -25.93
C CYS A 86 2.04 -2.49 -26.67
N GLY A 87 0.77 -2.62 -26.32
CA GLY A 87 -0.14 -3.63 -26.86
C GLY A 87 0.16 -5.08 -26.43
N LEU A 88 1.19 -5.29 -25.61
CA LEU A 88 1.64 -6.57 -25.07
C LEU A 88 2.26 -6.35 -23.68
N ILE A 89 1.99 -7.26 -22.74
CA ILE A 89 2.76 -7.37 -21.50
C ILE A 89 4.22 -7.72 -21.88
N PRO A 90 5.26 -7.05 -21.31
CA PRO A 90 6.66 -7.32 -21.62
C PRO A 90 6.99 -8.82 -21.57
N SER A 91 7.79 -9.31 -22.51
CA SER A 91 8.16 -10.74 -22.62
C SER A 91 8.81 -11.32 -21.37
N VAL A 92 9.39 -10.48 -20.50
CA VAL A 92 9.90 -10.86 -19.17
C VAL A 92 8.80 -11.26 -18.17
N LEU A 93 7.53 -10.98 -18.45
CA LEU A 93 6.37 -11.41 -17.65
C LEU A 93 5.54 -12.48 -18.36
N GLN A 94 5.90 -12.86 -19.59
CA GLN A 94 5.26 -13.95 -20.31
C GLN A 94 5.83 -15.28 -19.80
N ILE A 95 4.95 -16.24 -19.51
CA ILE A 95 5.34 -17.63 -19.24
C ILE A 95 5.48 -18.31 -20.59
N GLU A 96 6.65 -18.86 -20.91
CA GLU A 96 6.86 -19.59 -22.17
C GLU A 96 5.96 -20.85 -22.23
N GLU A 97 5.50 -21.23 -23.43
CA GLU A 97 4.68 -22.43 -23.60
C GLU A 97 5.42 -23.67 -23.11
N GLY A 98 4.98 -24.22 -21.97
CA GLY A 98 5.59 -25.40 -21.33
C GLY A 98 6.14 -25.15 -19.92
N GLU A 99 6.26 -23.89 -19.49
CA GLU A 99 6.57 -23.58 -18.09
C GLU A 99 5.31 -23.72 -17.22
N SER A 100 5.41 -24.59 -16.21
CA SER A 100 4.38 -24.79 -15.19
C SER A 100 5.04 -24.66 -13.82
N PHE A 101 4.34 -24.02 -12.86
CA PHE A 101 4.78 -23.88 -11.47
C PHE A 101 5.17 -25.21 -10.79
N LYS A 102 4.75 -26.35 -11.37
CA LYS A 102 5.03 -27.69 -10.87
C LYS A 102 6.36 -28.28 -11.37
N ASN A 103 7.00 -27.68 -12.39
CA ASN A 103 8.08 -28.32 -13.15
C ASN A 103 9.50 -27.85 -12.77
N LYS A 104 9.70 -26.88 -11.88
CA LYS A 104 11.04 -26.44 -11.44
C LYS A 104 11.23 -26.58 -9.93
N ALA A 105 11.37 -27.82 -9.46
CA ALA A 105 11.99 -28.13 -8.17
C ALA A 105 13.53 -28.05 -8.22
N LYS A 106 14.07 -27.03 -8.90
CA LYS A 106 15.51 -26.85 -9.08
C LYS A 106 15.84 -25.41 -8.72
N VAL A 107 16.81 -25.24 -7.82
CA VAL A 107 17.31 -23.97 -7.27
C VAL A 107 17.18 -22.86 -8.32
N ILE A 108 16.16 -22.02 -8.12
CA ILE A 108 15.81 -20.90 -8.97
C ILE A 108 16.65 -19.71 -8.47
N SER A 109 17.26 -18.94 -9.36
CA SER A 109 17.98 -17.73 -8.95
C SER A 109 17.04 -16.75 -8.23
N PRO A 110 17.55 -15.83 -7.39
CA PRO A 110 16.70 -14.85 -6.71
C PRO A 110 15.83 -14.04 -7.69
N GLU A 111 16.41 -13.68 -8.83
CA GLU A 111 15.76 -12.90 -9.90
C GLU A 111 14.63 -13.67 -10.59
N GLU A 112 14.82 -14.97 -10.85
CA GLU A 112 13.75 -15.82 -11.38
C GLU A 112 12.66 -16.10 -10.34
N THR A 113 13.02 -16.16 -9.05
CA THR A 113 12.06 -16.32 -7.95
C THR A 113 11.17 -15.09 -7.83
N GLU A 114 11.76 -13.89 -7.89
CA GLU A 114 11.03 -12.62 -7.92
C GLU A 114 10.09 -12.54 -9.13
N ARG A 115 10.56 -12.99 -10.30
CA ARG A 115 9.71 -13.12 -11.51
C ARG A 115 8.52 -14.07 -11.28
N TYR A 116 8.72 -15.25 -10.71
CA TYR A 116 7.61 -16.20 -10.46
C TYR A 116 6.64 -15.70 -9.40
N VAL A 117 7.12 -15.02 -8.35
CA VAL A 117 6.28 -14.38 -7.34
C VAL A 117 5.40 -13.31 -8.00
N LEU A 118 5.99 -12.48 -8.86
CA LEU A 118 5.26 -11.44 -9.59
C LEU A 118 4.19 -12.05 -10.50
N ILE A 119 4.52 -13.12 -11.23
CA ILE A 119 3.57 -13.85 -12.08
C ILE A 119 2.44 -14.49 -11.26
N ALA A 120 2.73 -15.06 -10.09
CA ALA A 120 1.74 -15.70 -9.23
C ALA A 120 0.78 -14.69 -8.56
N VAL A 121 1.23 -13.45 -8.32
CA VAL A 121 0.38 -12.36 -7.80
C VAL A 121 -0.54 -11.79 -8.89
N MET A 122 -0.16 -11.93 -10.17
CA MET A 122 -0.92 -11.42 -11.32
C MET A 122 -2.06 -12.33 -11.81
N ARG A 123 -2.19 -13.58 -11.31
CA ARG A 123 -3.24 -14.54 -11.69
C ARG A 123 -4.02 -15.03 -10.47
#